data_AF-A0A136Q7B5-F1
#
_entry.id   AF-A0A136Q7B5-F1
#
_cell.length_a   1.000
_cell.length_b   1.000
_cell.length_c   1.000
_cell.angle_alpha   90.00
_cell.angle_beta   90.00
_cell.angle_gamma   90.00
#
_symmetry.space_group_name_H-M   'P 1'
#
loop_
_entity.id
_entity.type
_entity.pdbx_description
1 polymer ?
#
loop_
_entity_poly.entity_id
_entity_poly.type
_entity_poly.pdbx_seq_one_letter_code
_entity_poly.pdbx_strand_id
1 'polypeptide(L)'
;MTLIILNDIFNIIKGGIAMAVEIIPEWMAALEDEDVSFIKNFVLASGSLKEMAKRYGVTYPTVRLRLDKLIQKIAISDNYAEEPYVALIKRMAVNDKLDFDTAKVLISEYKKSRKGRQL
;
A
#
# COMPACT_ATOMS: atom_id res chain seq x y z
N MET A 1 -24.34 -8.05 -36.97
CA MET A 1 -23.21 -7.22 -37.42
C MET A 1 -23.14 -5.84 -36.72
N THR A 2 -23.98 -5.56 -35.72
CA THR A 2 -24.03 -4.25 -35.03
C THR A 2 -23.61 -4.30 -33.55
N LEU A 3 -23.71 -5.45 -32.89
CA LEU A 3 -23.30 -5.61 -31.49
C LEU A 3 -21.78 -5.73 -31.30
N ILE A 4 -21.05 -6.31 -32.26
CA ILE A 4 -19.59 -6.51 -32.17
C ILE A 4 -18.87 -5.16 -32.28
N ILE A 5 -19.25 -4.32 -33.24
CA ILE A 5 -18.65 -2.99 -33.45
C ILE A 5 -18.92 -2.07 -32.24
N LEU A 6 -20.10 -2.18 -31.60
CA LEU A 6 -20.40 -1.41 -30.40
C LEU A 6 -19.56 -1.87 -29.20
N ASN A 7 -19.33 -3.18 -29.07
CA ASN A 7 -18.48 -3.75 -28.02
C ASN A 7 -17.00 -3.43 -28.25
N ASP A 8 -16.55 -3.37 -29.51
CA ASP A 8 -15.20 -2.96 -29.88
C ASP A 8 -14.98 -1.46 -29.64
N ILE A 9 -15.95 -0.61 -29.96
CA ILE A 9 -15.91 0.82 -29.61
C ILE A 9 -15.92 0.98 -28.08
N PHE A 10 -16.74 0.21 -27.34
CA PHE A 10 -16.75 0.24 -25.88
C PHE A 10 -15.43 -0.24 -25.26
N ASN A 11 -14.78 -1.25 -25.85
CA ASN A 11 -13.44 -1.71 -25.46
C ASN A 11 -12.34 -0.71 -25.83
N ILE A 12 -12.45 0.01 -26.95
CA ILE A 12 -11.51 1.08 -27.33
C ILE A 12 -11.66 2.28 -26.41
N ILE A 13 -12.90 2.65 -26.03
CA ILE A 13 -13.12 3.70 -25.04
C ILE A 13 -12.54 3.24 -23.70
N LYS A 14 -12.84 2.03 -23.19
CA LYS A 14 -12.20 1.49 -21.98
C LYS A 14 -10.66 1.42 -22.08
N GLY A 15 -10.11 1.10 -23.25
CA GLY A 15 -8.67 1.07 -23.51
C GLY A 15 -8.03 2.46 -23.54
N GLY A 16 -8.77 3.49 -23.97
CA GLY A 16 -8.33 4.88 -24.02
C GLY A 16 -8.41 5.62 -22.69
N ILE A 17 -9.44 5.37 -21.86
CA ILE A 17 -9.52 5.93 -20.49
C ILE A 17 -8.59 5.21 -19.50
N ALA A 18 -8.16 3.98 -19.79
CA ALA A 18 -7.22 3.26 -18.93
C ALA A 18 -5.78 3.78 -18.99
N MET A 19 -5.40 4.58 -20.00
CA MET A 19 -4.06 5.19 -20.08
C MET A 19 -3.90 6.47 -19.23
N ALA A 20 -4.97 6.99 -18.63
CA ALA A 20 -4.94 8.16 -17.76
C ALA A 20 -5.20 7.83 -16.27
N VAL A 21 -5.21 6.54 -15.90
CA VAL A 21 -5.06 6.17 -14.49
C VAL A 21 -3.56 6.17 -14.22
N GLU A 22 -3.09 7.25 -13.62
CA GLU A 22 -1.79 7.29 -12.93
C GLU A 22 -1.59 5.94 -12.23
N ILE A 23 -0.46 5.28 -12.47
CA ILE A 23 -0.10 4.06 -11.75
C ILE A 23 0.01 4.46 -10.27
N ILE A 24 -1.08 4.34 -9.53
CA ILE A 24 -1.12 4.64 -8.10
C ILE A 24 -0.24 3.58 -7.44
N PRO A 25 0.87 3.97 -6.78
CA PRO A 25 1.73 3.02 -6.12
C PRO A 25 0.95 2.22 -5.06
N GLU A 26 1.28 0.95 -4.89
CA GLU A 26 0.59 0.06 -3.94
C GLU A 26 0.62 0.60 -2.50
N TRP A 27 1.71 1.28 -2.11
CA TRP A 27 1.80 1.95 -0.81
C TRP A 27 0.75 3.04 -0.63
N MET A 28 0.34 3.72 -1.71
CA MET A 28 -0.67 4.77 -1.70
C MET A 28 -2.09 4.18 -1.70
N ALA A 29 -2.29 3.01 -2.30
CA ALA A 29 -3.57 2.28 -2.26
C ALA A 29 -3.93 1.77 -0.84
N ALA A 30 -2.94 1.61 0.04
CA ALA A 30 -3.12 1.20 1.44
C ALA A 30 -3.44 2.37 2.40
N LEU A 31 -3.45 3.61 1.90
CA LEU A 31 -3.71 4.80 2.70
C LEU A 31 -5.20 5.14 2.74
N GLU A 32 -5.66 5.63 3.88
CA GLU A 32 -7.01 6.20 4.00
C GLU A 32 -7.02 7.64 3.50
N ASP A 33 -8.20 8.19 3.16
CA ASP A 33 -8.33 9.58 2.70
C ASP A 33 -7.71 10.59 3.67
N GLU A 34 -7.81 10.31 4.97
CA GLU A 34 -7.18 11.06 6.05
C GLU A 34 -5.65 11.03 6.02
N ASP A 35 -5.06 9.90 5.65
CA ASP A 35 -3.62 9.73 5.52
C ASP A 35 -3.11 10.51 4.31
N VAL A 36 -3.83 10.46 3.19
CA VAL A 36 -3.51 11.21 1.97
C VAL A 36 -3.61 12.72 2.20
N SER A 37 -4.66 13.16 2.89
CA SER A 37 -4.83 14.56 3.29
C SER A 37 -3.70 15.03 4.21
N PHE A 38 -3.30 14.19 5.17
CA PHE A 38 -2.16 14.47 6.03
C PHE A 38 -0.85 14.62 5.25
N ILE A 39 -0.55 13.72 4.31
CA ILE A 39 0.64 13.79 3.45
C ILE A 39 0.63 15.09 2.66
N LYS A 40 -0.49 15.42 2.01
CA LYS A 40 -0.63 16.65 1.24
C LYS A 40 -0.31 17.88 2.10
N ASN A 41 -0.91 17.97 3.28
CA ASN A 41 -0.67 19.11 4.17
C ASN A 41 0.75 19.13 4.73
N PHE A 42 1.34 17.96 4.98
CA PHE A 42 2.72 17.81 5.43
C PHE A 42 3.71 18.34 4.38
N VAL A 43 3.51 17.99 3.11
CA VAL A 43 4.31 18.48 1.99
C VAL A 43 4.15 19.99 1.81
N LEU A 44 2.91 20.50 1.89
CA LEU A 44 2.62 21.96 1.87
C LEU A 44 3.18 22.71 3.08
N ALA A 45 3.54 22.00 4.16
CA ALA A 45 4.24 22.52 5.32
C ALA A 45 5.76 22.27 5.26
N SER A 46 6.29 21.83 4.11
CA SER A 46 7.70 21.47 3.92
C SER A 46 8.21 20.45 4.94
N GLY A 47 7.34 19.54 5.37
CA GLY A 47 7.63 18.53 6.39
C GLY A 47 7.69 19.05 7.83
N SER A 48 7.26 20.29 8.09
CA SER A 48 7.34 20.89 9.43
C SER A 48 6.23 20.39 10.35
N LEU A 49 6.57 19.47 11.28
CA LEU A 49 5.68 19.00 12.33
C LEU A 49 5.14 20.14 13.22
N LYS A 50 5.95 21.18 13.46
CA LYS A 50 5.53 22.36 14.25
C LYS A 50 4.47 23.18 13.53
N GLU A 51 4.60 23.33 12.22
CA GLU A 51 3.62 24.06 11.42
C GLU A 51 2.32 23.27 11.25
N MET A 52 2.44 21.94 11.09
CA MET A 52 1.30 21.04 11.09
C MET A 52 0.53 21.10 12.42
N ALA A 53 1.22 21.12 13.56
CA ALA A 53 0.59 21.24 14.88
C ALA A 53 -0.28 22.50 14.98
N LYS A 54 0.22 23.64 14.48
CA LYS A 54 -0.57 24.88 14.41
C LYS A 54 -1.80 24.76 13.50
N ARG A 55 -1.64 24.21 12.29
CA ARG A 55 -2.76 24.08 11.33
C ARG A 55 -3.87 23.17 11.82
N TYR A 56 -3.51 22.07 12.47
CA TYR A 56 -4.47 21.10 13.02
C TYR A 56 -4.99 21.51 14.41
N GLY A 57 -4.46 22.56 15.03
CA GLY A 57 -4.87 22.99 16.37
C GLY A 57 -4.52 21.98 17.47
N VAL A 58 -3.47 21.18 17.27
CA VAL A 58 -3.04 20.12 18.20
C VAL A 58 -1.60 20.32 18.62
N THR A 59 -1.14 19.51 19.57
CA THR A 59 0.25 19.59 20.06
C THR A 59 1.24 18.94 19.09
N TYR A 60 2.49 19.38 19.15
CA TYR A 60 3.58 18.77 18.38
C TYR A 60 3.70 17.25 18.60
N PRO A 61 3.67 16.73 19.84
CA PRO A 61 3.64 15.27 20.09
C PRO A 61 2.49 14.55 19.37
N THR A 62 1.30 15.15 19.30
CA THR A 62 0.13 14.57 18.62
C THR A 62 0.38 14.39 17.12
N VAL A 63 0.91 15.43 16.45
CA VAL A 63 1.23 15.34 15.01
C VAL A 63 2.35 14.36 14.76
N ARG A 64 3.38 14.35 15.63
CA ARG A 64 4.48 13.39 15.52
C ARG A 64 3.98 11.96 15.57
N LEU A 65 3.10 11.63 16.53
CA LEU A 65 2.50 10.30 16.62
C LEU A 65 1.71 9.93 15.36
N ARG A 66 1.00 10.89 14.75
CA ARG A 66 0.28 10.67 13.48
C ARG A 66 1.25 10.39 12.33
N LEU A 67 2.34 11.15 12.22
CA LEU A 67 3.39 10.92 11.23
C LEU A 67 4.05 9.53 11.43
N ASP A 68 4.39 9.17 12.67
CA ASP A 68 5.03 7.88 12.97
C ASP A 68 4.13 6.70 12.55
N LYS A 69 2.83 6.78 12.81
CA LYS A 69 1.85 5.77 12.36
C LYS A 69 1.77 5.68 10.84
N LEU A 70 1.76 6.82 10.15
CA LEU A 70 1.73 6.86 8.69
C LEU A 70 2.99 6.25 8.09
N ILE A 71 4.17 6.56 8.62
CA ILE A 71 5.44 5.95 8.21
C ILE A 71 5.40 4.43 8.38
N GLN A 72 4.88 3.93 9.50
CA GLN A 72 4.72 2.48 9.71
C GLN A 72 3.77 1.85 8.67
N LYS A 73 2.63 2.48 8.38
CA LYS A 73 1.66 2.01 7.38
C LYS A 73 2.30 1.91 6.00
N ILE A 74 3.02 2.95 5.58
CA ILE A 74 3.74 2.99 4.31
C ILE A 74 4.84 1.92 4.29
N ALA A 75 5.67 1.81 5.33
CA ALA A 75 6.77 0.84 5.39
C ALA A 75 6.30 -0.63 5.34
N ILE A 76 5.11 -0.93 5.88
CA ILE A 76 4.51 -2.26 5.78
C ILE A 76 4.03 -2.51 4.34
N SER A 77 3.44 -1.51 3.69
CA SER A 77 2.95 -1.63 2.31
C SER A 77 4.09 -1.66 1.29
N ASP A 78 5.17 -0.91 1.53
CA ASP A 78 6.36 -0.82 0.66
C ASP A 78 7.28 -2.05 0.80
N ASN A 79 7.09 -2.86 1.85
CA ASN A 79 7.78 -4.15 2.02
C ASN A 79 7.29 -5.25 1.04
N TYR A 80 6.64 -4.88 -0.06
CA TYR A 80 6.27 -5.76 -1.19
C TYR A 80 7.40 -6.04 -2.18
N ALA A 81 8.66 -6.00 -1.72
CA ALA A 81 9.64 -6.99 -2.18
C ALA A 81 9.37 -8.40 -1.60
N GLU A 82 8.22 -8.59 -0.96
CA GLU A 82 7.72 -9.90 -0.56
C GLU A 82 7.09 -10.64 -1.73
N GLU A 83 7.81 -11.69 -2.09
CA GLU A 83 7.42 -12.70 -3.06
C GLU A 83 5.93 -13.10 -2.90
N PRO A 84 5.19 -13.32 -4.02
CA PRO A 84 3.73 -13.57 -3.99
C PRO A 84 3.26 -14.64 -3.01
N TYR A 85 4.12 -15.60 -2.68
CA TYR A 85 3.86 -16.65 -1.69
C TYR A 85 3.83 -16.13 -0.24
N VAL A 86 4.74 -15.21 0.13
CA VAL A 86 4.79 -14.62 1.47
C VAL A 86 3.58 -13.72 1.71
N ALA A 87 3.20 -12.93 0.70
CA ALA A 87 2.00 -12.10 0.71
C ALA A 87 0.72 -12.93 0.93
N LEU A 88 0.59 -14.07 0.25
CA LEU A 88 -0.53 -14.99 0.43
C LEU A 88 -0.61 -15.51 1.86
N ILE A 89 0.51 -15.96 2.43
CA ILE A 89 0.55 -16.49 3.81
C ILE A 89 0.16 -15.41 4.83
N LYS A 90 0.68 -14.18 4.67
CA LYS A 90 0.30 -13.06 5.54
C LYS A 90 -1.20 -12.76 5.46
N ARG A 91 -1.77 -12.73 4.26
CA ARG A 91 -3.21 -12.53 4.07
C ARG A 91 -4.04 -13.66 4.70
N MET A 92 -3.56 -14.89 4.67
CA MET A 92 -4.23 -16.02 5.33
C MET A 92 -4.19 -15.90 6.85
N ALA A 93 -3.08 -15.43 7.43
CA ALA A 93 -2.95 -15.19 8.87
C ALA A 93 -3.86 -14.05 9.35
N VAL A 94 -3.94 -12.95 8.58
CA VAL A 94 -4.81 -11.80 8.90
C VAL A 94 -6.29 -12.15 8.83
N ASN A 95 -6.69 -13.06 7.95
CA ASN A 95 -8.09 -13.49 7.79
C ASN A 95 -8.48 -14.68 8.69
N ASP A 96 -7.69 -14.96 9.74
CA ASP A 96 -7.86 -16.10 10.66
C ASP A 96 -7.98 -17.47 9.95
N LYS A 97 -7.47 -17.58 8.71
CA LYS A 97 -7.43 -18.83 7.94
C LYS A 97 -6.19 -19.66 8.28
N LEU A 98 -5.23 -19.07 8.98
CA LEU A 98 -3.96 -19.67 9.35
C LEU A 98 -3.49 -19.08 10.68
N ASP A 99 -2.98 -19.91 11.58
CA ASP A 99 -2.35 -19.46 12.81
C ASP A 99 -1.06 -18.64 12.52
N PHE A 100 -0.83 -17.58 13.29
CA PHE A 100 0.35 -16.72 13.20
C PHE A 100 1.68 -17.46 13.35
N ASP A 101 1.78 -18.45 14.23
CA ASP A 101 3.01 -19.20 14.46
C ASP A 101 3.27 -20.16 13.30
N THR A 102 2.24 -20.81 12.77
CA THR A 102 2.32 -21.58 11.52
C THR A 102 2.73 -20.70 10.33
N ALA A 103 2.17 -19.49 10.22
CA ALA A 103 2.53 -18.54 9.17
C ALA A 103 4.02 -18.16 9.22
N LYS A 104 4.58 -17.92 10.41
CA LYS A 104 6.02 -17.66 10.59
C LYS A 104 6.88 -18.83 10.11
N VAL A 105 6.52 -20.06 10.47
CA VAL A 105 7.24 -21.28 10.05
C VAL A 105 7.27 -21.38 8.52
N LEU A 106 6.11 -21.26 7.86
CA LEU A 106 6.01 -21.36 6.40
C LEU A 106 6.83 -20.29 5.66
N ILE A 107 6.78 -19.04 6.13
CA ILE A 107 7.57 -17.94 5.56
C ILE A 107 9.08 -18.20 5.77
N SER A 108 9.47 -18.71 6.93
CA SER A 108 10.89 -18.98 7.24
C SER A 108 11.47 -20.10 6.38
N GLU A 109 10.75 -21.20 6.18
CA GLU A 109 11.19 -22.33 5.37
C GLU A 109 11.26 -21.96 3.89
N TYR A 110 10.29 -21.20 3.41
CA TYR A 110 10.31 -20.67 2.04
C TYR A 110 11.56 -19.81 1.78
N LYS A 111 11.89 -18.88 2.69
CA LYS A 111 13.09 -18.04 2.58
C LYS A 111 14.39 -18.85 2.63
N LYS A 112 14.46 -19.93 3.43
CA LYS A 112 15.61 -20.85 3.46
C LYS A 112 15.78 -21.58 2.12
N SER A 113 14.69 -22.11 1.55
CA SER A 113 14.72 -22.84 0.28
C SER A 113 15.15 -22.00 -0.92
N ARG A 114 14.88 -20.67 -0.87
CA ARG A 114 15.31 -19.69 -1.89
C ARG A 114 16.78 -19.32 -1.77
N LYS A 115 17.35 -19.27 -0.55
CA LYS A 115 18.78 -19.04 -0.33
C LYS A 115 19.66 -20.21 -0.77
N GLY A 116 19.16 -21.44 -0.69
CA GLY A 116 19.88 -22.65 -1.15
C GLY A 116 19.90 -22.85 -2.67
N ARG A 117 19.19 -22.02 -3.44
CA ARG A 117 19.02 -22.18 -4.90
C ARG A 117 19.91 -21.23 -5.73
N GLN A 118 20.86 -20.53 -5.08
CA GLN A 118 21.85 -19.62 -5.70
C GLN A 118 23.28 -20.22 -5.77
N LEU A 119 23.42 -21.55 -5.71
CA LEU A 119 24.70 -22.24 -5.93
C LEU A 119 24.67 -23.03 -7.23
#